data_AF-A0A7S3KE90-F1
#
_entry.id   AF-A0A7S3KE90-F1
#
_cell.length_a   1.000
_cell.length_b   1.000
_cell.length_c   1.000
_cell.angle_alpha   90.00
_cell.angle_beta   90.00
_cell.angle_gamma   90.00
#
_symmetry.space_group_name_H-M   'P 1'
#
loop_
_entity.id
_entity.type
_entity.pdbx_description
1 polymer ?
#
loop_
_entity_poly.entity_id
_entity_poly.type
_entity_poly.pdbx_seq_one_letter_code
_entity_poly.pdbx_strand_id
1 'polypeptide(L)'
;HRLGAILFILVSLISFIQSKLEFVTEVCRHGARAPHGDTFGTVFENGPGMLTPSGFRQHYLIGDELRNRYITGMDKSQNLLSPIFNPEEVYVRSTQVKRTIQSAYSQLLGMFPLGTAEELRFDQIDVAIPPLEISDLEDITTELGIDAIQEGMQPVPVKNYGEYIDSLIAYGGCPYMMNEYYRRIDDPKVWQEYDDHFRPLIFSQIAKAFNLSEDDLSFMTIYKYPDSLFAEEFEGVLKRYNFTEEEWSIVRSMQIPLFLPRLSSLSRKILSLRYIFPILELMKSRMG
;
A
#
# COMPACT_ATOMS: atom_id res chain seq x y z
N HIS A 1 19.81 -45.63 31.44
CA HIS A 1 20.28 -44.29 31.88
C HIS A 1 21.17 -43.55 30.87
N ARG A 2 22.25 -44.14 30.34
CA ARG A 2 23.16 -43.44 29.40
C ARG A 2 22.53 -43.08 28.03
N LEU A 3 21.71 -43.96 27.44
CA LEU A 3 20.99 -43.67 26.18
C LEU A 3 19.92 -42.58 26.32
N GLY A 4 19.24 -42.53 27.47
CA GLY A 4 18.26 -41.48 27.77
C GLY A 4 18.91 -40.10 27.92
N ALA A 5 20.09 -40.04 28.56
CA ALA A 5 20.86 -38.79 28.67
C ALA A 5 21.39 -38.30 27.30
N ILE A 6 21.85 -39.21 26.44
CA ILE A 6 22.32 -38.87 25.08
C ILE A 6 21.15 -38.37 24.20
N LEU A 7 19.98 -39.03 24.29
CA LEU A 7 18.77 -38.58 23.58
C LEU A 7 18.27 -37.23 24.10
N PHE A 8 18.33 -37.00 25.42
CA PHE A 8 17.95 -35.72 26.02
C PHE A 8 18.90 -34.59 25.63
N ILE A 9 20.21 -34.87 25.55
CA ILE A 9 21.23 -33.91 25.06
C ILE A 9 21.04 -33.61 23.56
N LEU A 10 20.71 -34.61 22.73
CA LEU A 10 20.40 -34.41 21.32
C LEU A 10 19.10 -33.60 21.12
N VAL A 11 18.05 -33.86 21.90
CA VAL A 11 16.78 -33.12 21.84
C VAL A 11 16.94 -31.68 22.33
N SER A 12 17.78 -31.42 23.35
CA SER A 12 18.09 -30.06 23.79
C SER A 12 19.03 -29.31 22.84
N LEU A 13 19.92 -30.00 22.11
CA LEU A 13 20.72 -29.40 21.03
C LEU A 13 19.88 -29.02 19.79
N ILE A 14 18.83 -29.79 19.47
CA ILE A 14 17.89 -29.45 18.38
C ILE A 14 17.06 -28.20 18.71
N SER A 15 16.92 -27.84 19.99
CA SER A 15 16.17 -26.67 20.45
C SER A 15 16.93 -25.33 20.35
N PHE A 16 18.11 -25.31 19.72
CA PHE A 16 18.91 -24.10 19.49
C PHE A 16 19.23 -23.85 18.01
N ILE A 17 18.39 -24.33 17.07
CA ILE A 17 18.42 -23.78 15.71
C ILE A 17 17.78 -22.40 15.77
N GLN A 18 18.59 -21.38 16.04
CA GLN A 18 18.16 -19.99 15.93
C GLN A 18 18.12 -19.64 14.44
N SER A 19 16.92 -19.62 13.88
CA SER A 19 16.70 -19.16 12.50
C SER A 19 17.00 -17.66 12.43
N LYS A 20 17.95 -17.27 11.60
CA LYS A 20 18.23 -15.87 11.28
C LYS A 20 17.33 -15.42 10.13
N LEU A 21 16.75 -14.23 10.25
CA LEU A 21 16.04 -13.61 9.15
C LEU A 21 17.06 -13.08 8.13
N GLU A 22 16.99 -13.55 6.89
CA GLU A 22 17.92 -13.13 5.82
C GLU A 22 17.25 -12.24 4.76
N PHE A 23 15.93 -12.29 4.63
CA PHE A 23 15.23 -11.53 3.59
C PHE A 23 13.75 -11.36 3.91
N VAL A 24 13.20 -10.19 3.56
CA VAL A 24 11.78 -9.87 3.66
C VAL A 24 11.32 -9.23 2.35
N THR A 25 10.13 -9.58 1.90
CA THR A 25 9.39 -8.82 0.91
C THR A 25 8.04 -8.43 1.49
N GLU A 26 7.74 -7.15 1.44
CA GLU A 26 6.42 -6.62 1.79
C GLU A 26 5.68 -6.22 0.52
N VAL A 27 4.41 -6.64 0.43
CA VAL A 27 3.46 -6.13 -0.55
C VAL A 27 2.27 -5.58 0.23
N CYS A 28 2.07 -4.27 0.17
CA CYS A 28 1.01 -3.59 0.89
C CYS A 28 0.10 -2.80 -0.05
N ARG A 29 -1.16 -2.63 0.37
CA ARG A 29 -2.10 -1.69 -0.25
C ARG A 29 -1.82 -0.30 0.34
N HIS A 30 -2.10 0.74 -0.44
CA HIS A 30 -2.14 2.12 0.06
C HIS A 30 -3.10 2.27 1.25
N GLY A 31 -2.91 3.34 2.02
CA GLY A 31 -3.76 3.68 3.17
C GLY A 31 -5.13 4.23 2.78
N ALA A 32 -5.89 4.66 3.78
CA ALA A 32 -7.17 5.33 3.58
C ALA A 32 -7.06 6.52 2.61
N ARG A 33 -8.06 6.65 1.75
CA ARG A 33 -8.07 7.62 0.66
C ARG A 33 -9.46 8.20 0.45
N ALA A 34 -9.49 9.36 -0.18
CA ALA A 34 -10.70 9.90 -0.79
C ALA A 34 -11.26 8.90 -1.83
N PRO A 35 -12.59 8.90 -2.02
CA PRO A 35 -13.19 8.08 -3.05
C PRO A 35 -12.76 8.52 -4.45
N HIS A 36 -12.86 7.62 -5.43
CA HIS A 36 -12.53 7.95 -6.82
C HIS A 36 -13.58 8.82 -7.50
N GLY A 37 -14.83 8.72 -7.06
CA GLY A 37 -15.97 9.43 -7.62
C GLY A 37 -16.30 10.70 -6.83
N ASP A 38 -17.58 10.85 -6.54
CA ASP A 38 -18.12 12.00 -5.83
C ASP A 38 -17.61 12.08 -4.40
N THR A 39 -17.05 13.22 -4.02
CA THR A 39 -16.53 13.49 -2.68
C THR A 39 -17.56 14.27 -1.87
N PHE A 40 -17.89 13.81 -0.67
CA PHE A 40 -18.81 14.50 0.23
C PHE A 40 -18.14 14.82 1.57
N GLY A 41 -18.26 16.08 1.99
CA GLY A 41 -17.60 16.59 3.19
C GLY A 41 -16.19 17.13 2.95
N THR A 42 -15.66 17.82 3.97
CA THR A 42 -14.37 18.54 3.93
C THR A 42 -13.14 17.63 4.08
N VAL A 43 -13.32 16.39 4.54
CA VAL A 43 -12.19 15.45 4.75
C VAL A 43 -11.51 15.04 3.43
N PHE A 44 -12.16 15.26 2.29
CA PHE A 44 -11.65 14.92 0.96
C PHE A 44 -11.15 16.11 0.13
N GLU A 45 -10.80 17.22 0.78
CA GLU A 45 -10.36 18.48 0.13
C GLU A 45 -9.16 18.32 -0.82
N ASN A 46 -8.29 17.34 -0.58
CA ASN A 46 -7.16 17.04 -1.48
C ASN A 46 -7.59 16.46 -2.84
N GLY A 47 -8.87 16.10 -2.98
CA GLY A 47 -9.49 15.63 -4.22
C GLY A 47 -9.59 14.11 -4.34
N PRO A 48 -10.32 13.63 -5.37
CA PRO A 48 -10.63 12.22 -5.54
C PRO A 48 -9.39 11.30 -5.61
N GLY A 49 -9.46 10.16 -4.93
CA GLY A 49 -8.43 9.12 -4.95
C GLY A 49 -7.10 9.48 -4.26
N MET A 50 -7.02 10.65 -3.61
CA MET A 50 -5.85 11.08 -2.83
C MET A 50 -5.83 10.46 -1.44
N LEU A 51 -4.63 10.25 -0.88
CA LEU A 51 -4.49 9.73 0.48
C LEU A 51 -5.03 10.74 1.50
N THR A 52 -5.77 10.26 2.51
CA THR A 52 -6.28 11.10 3.61
C THR A 52 -5.27 11.16 4.75
N PRO A 53 -5.37 12.13 5.69
CA PRO A 53 -4.55 12.16 6.91
C PRO A 53 -4.56 10.83 7.68
N SER A 54 -5.70 10.16 7.75
CA SER A 54 -5.85 8.81 8.30
C SER A 54 -4.95 7.80 7.56
N GLY A 55 -4.93 7.84 6.23
CA GLY A 55 -4.06 7.00 5.40
C GLY A 55 -2.56 7.28 5.57
N PHE A 56 -2.15 8.55 5.73
CA PHE A 56 -0.78 8.91 6.08
C PHE A 56 -0.38 8.28 7.42
N ARG A 57 -1.23 8.43 8.45
CA ARG A 57 -0.97 7.87 9.80
C ARG A 57 -0.89 6.34 9.77
N GLN A 58 -1.75 5.66 9.02
CA GLN A 58 -1.73 4.20 8.89
C GLN A 58 -0.37 3.71 8.40
N HIS A 59 0.14 4.28 7.30
CA HIS A 59 1.42 3.86 6.76
C HIS A 59 2.59 4.26 7.65
N TYR A 60 2.54 5.43 8.29
CA TYR A 60 3.54 5.80 9.30
C TYR A 60 3.63 4.75 10.41
N LEU A 61 2.50 4.31 10.97
CA LEU A 61 2.49 3.29 12.03
C LEU A 61 2.95 1.92 11.54
N ILE A 62 2.65 1.56 10.28
CA ILE A 62 3.23 0.35 9.66
C ILE A 62 4.75 0.47 9.61
N GLY A 63 5.28 1.63 9.20
CA GLY A 63 6.71 1.91 9.15
C GLY A 63 7.40 1.79 10.50
N ASP A 64 6.80 2.38 11.54
CA ASP A 64 7.30 2.30 12.91
C ASP A 64 7.38 0.84 13.40
N GLU A 65 6.36 0.04 13.15
CA GLU A 65 6.38 -1.39 13.46
C GLU A 65 7.47 -2.14 12.68
N LEU A 66 7.68 -1.81 11.41
CA LEU A 66 8.75 -2.41 10.61
C LEU A 66 10.14 -2.04 11.13
N ARG A 67 10.33 -0.81 11.63
CA ARG A 67 11.57 -0.40 12.31
C ARG A 67 11.79 -1.20 13.59
N ASN A 68 10.74 -1.34 14.41
CA ASN A 68 10.80 -2.14 15.63
C ASN A 68 11.14 -3.59 15.32
N ARG A 69 10.61 -4.13 14.23
CA ARG A 69 10.81 -5.54 13.86
C ARG A 69 12.16 -5.83 13.20
N TYR A 70 12.63 -4.97 12.31
CA TYR A 70 13.74 -5.28 11.41
C TYR A 70 15.02 -4.46 11.64
N ILE A 71 14.98 -3.44 12.50
CA ILE A 71 16.12 -2.54 12.76
C ILE A 71 16.45 -2.50 14.25
N THR A 72 15.47 -2.17 15.10
CA THR A 72 15.69 -1.80 16.51
C THR A 72 15.22 -2.84 17.53
N GLY A 73 14.68 -3.97 17.05
CA GLY A 73 14.07 -4.99 17.88
C GLY A 73 15.00 -5.60 18.93
N MET A 74 14.42 -6.09 20.02
CA MET A 74 15.18 -6.76 21.08
C MET A 74 15.80 -8.08 20.61
N ASP A 75 15.16 -8.78 19.66
CA ASP A 75 15.71 -9.97 19.04
C ASP A 75 16.66 -9.60 17.91
N LYS A 76 17.97 -9.54 18.23
CA LYS A 76 19.02 -9.23 17.25
C LYS A 76 19.06 -10.19 16.05
N SER A 77 18.48 -11.40 16.14
CA SER A 77 18.38 -12.30 14.99
C SER A 77 17.39 -11.82 13.91
N GLN A 78 16.58 -10.80 14.24
CA GLN A 78 15.63 -10.14 13.34
C GLN A 78 16.13 -8.78 12.85
N ASN A 79 17.25 -8.25 13.37
CA ASN A 79 17.84 -6.98 12.93
C ASN A 79 18.49 -7.16 11.55
N LEU A 80 17.64 -7.17 10.53
CA LEU A 80 17.99 -7.38 9.14
C LEU A 80 18.63 -6.13 8.51
N LEU A 81 18.25 -4.94 8.98
CA LEU A 81 18.52 -3.67 8.31
C LEU A 81 19.27 -2.69 9.21
N SER A 82 20.07 -1.83 8.59
CA SER A 82 20.81 -0.76 9.24
C SER A 82 19.87 0.34 9.80
N PRO A 83 20.27 1.04 10.89
CA PRO A 83 19.48 2.13 11.48
C PRO A 83 19.25 3.34 10.56
N ILE A 84 20.17 3.55 9.62
CA ILE A 84 20.18 4.56 8.57
C ILE A 84 19.88 3.85 7.25
N PHE A 85 19.18 4.51 6.32
CA PHE A 85 18.84 3.92 5.04
C PHE A 85 20.11 3.53 4.25
N ASN A 86 20.18 2.24 3.88
CA ASN A 86 21.22 1.72 2.99
C ASN A 86 20.59 1.22 1.68
N PRO A 87 20.94 1.80 0.51
CA PRO A 87 20.39 1.37 -0.77
C PRO A 87 20.79 -0.05 -1.21
N GLU A 88 21.78 -0.67 -0.57
CA GLU A 88 22.15 -2.07 -0.79
C GLU A 88 21.25 -3.05 -0.02
N GLU A 89 20.60 -2.58 1.03
CA GLU A 89 19.75 -3.37 1.93
C GLU A 89 18.25 -3.18 1.63
N VAL A 90 17.83 -1.95 1.30
CA VAL A 90 16.43 -1.59 1.15
C VAL A 90 16.11 -1.14 -0.27
N TYR A 91 15.16 -1.83 -0.90
CA TYR A 91 14.59 -1.46 -2.19
C TYR A 91 13.10 -1.16 -2.04
N VAL A 92 12.68 0.04 -2.47
CA VAL A 92 11.27 0.46 -2.42
C VAL A 92 10.74 0.71 -3.82
N ARG A 93 9.58 0.13 -4.11
CA ARG A 93 8.85 0.34 -5.36
C ARG A 93 7.38 0.60 -5.10
N SER A 94 6.83 1.54 -5.86
CA SER A 94 5.42 1.89 -5.85
C SER A 94 4.87 1.91 -7.28
N THR A 95 3.56 1.71 -7.44
CA THR A 95 2.90 2.04 -8.71
C THR A 95 2.91 3.55 -8.91
N GLN A 96 2.78 4.00 -10.17
CA GLN A 96 2.76 5.42 -10.53
C GLN A 96 1.41 6.09 -10.21
N VAL A 97 0.94 5.95 -8.97
CA VAL A 97 -0.31 6.54 -8.49
C VAL A 97 -0.02 7.36 -7.24
N LYS A 98 -0.56 8.59 -7.16
CA LYS A 98 -0.24 9.55 -6.09
C LYS A 98 -0.36 8.93 -4.68
N ARG A 99 -1.49 8.26 -4.38
CA ARG A 99 -1.73 7.65 -3.06
C ARG A 99 -0.76 6.54 -2.67
N THR A 100 -0.25 5.76 -3.62
CA THR A 100 0.71 4.67 -3.32
C THR A 100 2.11 5.24 -3.09
N ILE A 101 2.46 6.33 -3.78
CA ILE A 101 3.71 7.07 -3.54
C ILE A 101 3.65 7.76 -2.17
N GLN A 102 2.55 8.45 -1.86
CA GLN A 102 2.32 9.08 -0.55
C GLN A 102 2.35 8.05 0.59
N SER A 103 1.74 6.89 0.40
CA SER A 103 1.77 5.78 1.36
C SER A 103 3.20 5.29 1.60
N ALA A 104 3.97 5.07 0.53
CA ALA A 104 5.36 4.63 0.64
C ALA A 104 6.22 5.62 1.43
N TYR A 105 6.13 6.93 1.13
CA TYR A 105 6.86 7.95 1.89
C TYR A 105 6.43 8.01 3.36
N SER A 106 5.13 7.90 3.65
CA SER A 106 4.62 7.88 5.02
C SER A 106 5.19 6.70 5.81
N GLN A 107 5.24 5.52 5.19
CA GLN A 107 5.80 4.32 5.77
C GLN A 107 7.31 4.44 5.99
N LEU A 108 8.02 5.03 5.04
CA LEU A 108 9.46 5.27 5.16
C LEU A 108 9.80 6.26 6.27
N LEU A 109 8.97 7.28 6.51
CA LEU A 109 9.14 8.19 7.65
C LEU A 109 8.92 7.51 9.00
N GLY A 110 8.07 6.47 9.07
CA GLY A 110 7.97 5.63 10.27
C GLY A 110 9.17 4.69 10.42
N MET A 111 9.69 4.18 9.30
CA MET A 111 10.78 3.20 9.29
C MET A 111 12.17 3.82 9.54
N PHE A 112 12.40 5.01 8.97
CA PHE A 112 13.61 5.83 9.07
C PHE A 112 13.19 7.23 9.56
N PRO A 113 12.98 7.40 10.88
CA PRO A 113 12.45 8.63 11.46
C PRO A 113 13.45 9.79 11.38
N LEU A 114 12.97 10.97 11.75
CA LEU A 114 13.77 12.19 11.87
C LEU A 114 15.01 11.98 12.77
N GLY A 115 16.09 12.69 12.46
CA GLY A 115 17.40 12.53 13.11
C GLY A 115 18.16 11.25 12.73
N THR A 116 17.76 10.55 11.66
CA THR A 116 18.50 9.37 11.16
C THR A 116 19.24 9.61 9.85
N ALA A 117 19.08 10.78 9.22
CA ALA A 117 19.77 11.11 7.99
C ALA A 117 21.27 11.31 8.19
N GLU A 118 22.02 11.16 7.10
CA GLU A 118 23.42 11.58 7.06
C GLU A 118 23.53 13.12 7.09
N GLU A 119 24.42 13.61 7.95
CA GLU A 119 24.74 15.03 8.10
C GLU A 119 25.72 15.50 7.01
N LEU A 120 25.72 16.80 6.73
CA LEU A 120 26.74 17.44 5.92
C LEU A 120 28.10 17.34 6.62
N ARG A 121 29.14 17.04 5.84
CA ARG A 121 30.51 17.28 6.29
C ARG A 121 30.80 18.78 6.28
N PHE A 122 31.73 19.23 7.13
CA PHE A 122 32.11 20.64 7.22
C PHE A 122 32.60 21.23 5.89
N ASP A 123 33.23 20.43 5.02
CA ASP A 123 33.68 20.85 3.68
C ASP A 123 32.52 20.99 2.67
N GLN A 124 31.31 20.54 3.02
CA GLN A 124 30.14 20.56 2.15
C GLN A 124 29.20 21.74 2.41
N ILE A 125 29.35 22.44 3.54
CA ILE A 125 28.41 23.51 3.96
C ILE A 125 28.27 24.58 2.88
N ASP A 126 29.39 25.11 2.37
CA ASP A 126 29.37 26.18 1.37
C ASP A 126 28.81 25.73 0.01
N VAL A 127 29.05 24.47 -0.38
CA VAL A 127 28.58 23.92 -1.67
C VAL A 127 27.13 23.43 -1.62
N ALA A 128 26.54 23.32 -0.42
CA ALA A 128 25.13 22.98 -0.25
C ALA A 128 24.18 24.16 -0.57
N ILE A 129 24.72 25.38 -0.63
CA ILE A 129 23.96 26.58 -1.00
C ILE A 129 23.81 26.64 -2.54
N PRO A 130 22.59 26.60 -3.09
CA PRO A 130 22.40 26.66 -4.54
C PRO A 130 22.73 28.06 -5.09
N PRO A 131 23.05 28.18 -6.39
CA PRO A 131 23.31 29.47 -7.03
C PRO A 131 22.01 30.25 -7.31
N LEU A 132 21.24 30.52 -6.25
CA LEU A 132 19.96 31.22 -6.24
C LEU A 132 19.96 32.23 -5.09
N GLU A 133 19.33 33.39 -5.30
CA GLU A 133 19.14 34.37 -4.22
C GLU A 133 18.03 33.88 -3.28
N ILE A 134 18.38 33.68 -2.01
CA ILE A 134 17.48 33.19 -0.95
C ILE A 134 17.38 34.29 0.11
N SER A 135 16.18 34.84 0.32
CA SER A 135 15.94 35.98 1.21
C SER A 135 16.37 35.72 2.65
N ASP A 136 16.07 34.53 3.17
CA ASP A 136 16.22 34.18 4.59
C ASP A 136 17.32 33.12 4.81
N LEU A 137 18.38 33.17 4.00
CA LEU A 137 19.43 32.14 3.96
C LEU A 137 20.15 31.94 5.31
N GLU A 138 20.46 33.04 6.01
CA GLU A 138 21.17 33.00 7.30
C GLU A 138 20.31 32.33 8.37
N ASP A 139 19.01 32.65 8.42
CA ASP A 139 18.06 32.03 9.36
C ASP A 139 17.91 30.53 9.07
N ILE A 140 17.74 30.16 7.80
CA ILE A 140 17.59 28.77 7.38
C ILE A 140 18.84 27.94 7.69
N THR A 141 20.03 28.44 7.35
CA THR A 141 21.29 27.71 7.59
C THR A 141 21.61 27.61 9.09
N THR A 142 21.22 28.61 9.88
CA THR A 142 21.32 28.56 11.34
C THR A 142 20.38 27.50 11.94
N GLU A 143 19.15 27.40 11.45
CA GLU A 143 18.18 26.38 11.90
C GLU A 143 18.63 24.96 11.52
N LEU A 144 19.12 24.76 10.29
CA LEU A 144 19.56 23.46 9.79
C LEU A 144 20.87 22.98 10.44
N GLY A 145 21.78 23.88 10.78
CA GLY A 145 23.10 23.52 11.29
C GLY A 145 23.87 22.66 10.28
N ILE A 146 24.12 21.39 10.63
CA ILE A 146 24.78 20.41 9.75
C ILE A 146 23.80 19.42 9.11
N ASP A 147 22.51 19.50 9.42
CA ASP A 147 21.51 18.66 8.78
C ASP A 147 21.36 19.05 7.31
N ALA A 148 21.30 18.06 6.43
CA ALA A 148 21.04 18.30 5.01
C ALA A 148 19.61 18.83 4.75
N ILE A 149 18.66 18.41 5.59
CA ILE A 149 17.23 18.77 5.54
C ILE A 149 16.71 18.88 6.97
N GLN A 150 15.70 19.72 7.19
CA GLN A 150 15.07 19.96 8.49
C GLN A 150 14.83 18.67 9.30
N GLU A 151 15.18 18.74 10.59
CA GLU A 151 15.05 17.65 11.58
C GLU A 151 15.77 16.35 11.17
N GLY A 152 16.85 16.42 10.39
CA GLY A 152 17.57 15.22 9.92
C GLY A 152 16.67 14.23 9.18
N MET A 153 15.70 14.71 8.39
CA MET A 153 14.82 13.86 7.59
C MET A 153 15.64 13.04 6.58
N GLN A 154 15.42 11.72 6.54
CA GLN A 154 16.06 10.83 5.57
C GLN A 154 15.22 10.71 4.29
N PRO A 155 15.61 11.34 3.16
CA PRO A 155 14.95 11.12 1.88
C PRO A 155 15.31 9.72 1.35
N VAL A 156 14.30 8.84 1.23
CA VAL A 156 14.47 7.49 0.69
C VAL A 156 13.89 7.42 -0.74
N PRO A 157 14.63 6.89 -1.74
CA PRO A 157 14.13 6.77 -3.10
C PRO A 157 12.99 5.76 -3.24
N VAL A 158 11.83 6.20 -3.73
CA VAL A 158 10.70 5.32 -4.10
C VAL A 158 10.65 5.17 -5.62
N LYS A 159 11.07 4.00 -6.13
CA LYS A 159 11.05 3.75 -7.57
C LYS A 159 9.62 3.54 -8.05
N ASN A 160 9.28 4.11 -9.20
CA ASN A 160 8.01 3.89 -9.86
C ASN A 160 8.20 3.76 -11.37
N TYR A 161 7.29 3.05 -12.01
CA TYR A 161 7.31 2.77 -13.45
C TYR A 161 5.92 3.04 -14.01
N GLY A 162 5.85 3.45 -15.28
CA GLY A 162 4.57 3.64 -15.96
C GLY A 162 3.75 2.35 -15.98
N GLU A 163 2.43 2.47 -15.86
CA GLU A 163 1.52 1.32 -15.68
C GLU A 163 1.68 0.22 -16.75
N TYR A 164 1.95 0.61 -18.00
CA TYR A 164 2.12 -0.32 -19.12
C TYR A 164 3.48 -1.02 -19.18
N ILE A 165 4.47 -0.51 -18.46
CA ILE A 165 5.82 -1.08 -18.39
C ILE A 165 6.14 -1.67 -17.01
N ASP A 166 5.30 -1.42 -16.00
CA ASP A 166 5.47 -1.96 -14.67
C ASP A 166 5.18 -3.47 -14.66
N SER A 167 6.22 -4.25 -14.96
CA SER A 167 6.18 -5.71 -15.03
C SER A 167 6.01 -6.42 -13.70
N LEU A 168 5.95 -5.73 -12.55
CA LEU A 168 5.94 -6.37 -11.23
C LEU A 168 4.65 -6.11 -10.44
N ILE A 169 4.11 -4.89 -10.50
CA ILE A 169 3.02 -4.44 -9.63
C ILE A 169 1.77 -4.02 -10.43
N ALA A 170 1.89 -3.71 -11.73
CA ALA A 170 0.74 -3.32 -12.55
C ALA A 170 0.16 -4.49 -13.37
N TYR A 171 -1.14 -4.42 -13.65
CA TYR A 171 -1.84 -5.39 -14.50
C TYR A 171 -1.61 -5.13 -16.01
N GLY A 172 -1.31 -3.87 -16.36
CA GLY A 172 -1.15 -3.40 -17.73
C GLY A 172 -0.05 -4.11 -18.53
N GLY A 173 -0.15 -4.07 -19.86
CA GLY A 173 0.90 -4.53 -20.77
C GLY A 173 0.82 -5.99 -21.24
N CYS A 174 -0.12 -6.81 -20.72
CA CYS A 174 -0.37 -8.16 -21.26
C CYS A 174 -1.67 -8.20 -22.09
N PRO A 175 -1.61 -8.28 -23.43
CA PRO A 175 -2.80 -8.26 -24.27
C PRO A 175 -3.81 -9.37 -23.94
N TYR A 176 -3.34 -10.57 -23.57
CA TYR A 176 -4.21 -11.67 -23.18
C TYR A 176 -5.02 -11.33 -21.91
N MET A 177 -4.36 -10.81 -20.87
CA MET A 177 -5.02 -10.43 -19.62
C MET A 177 -6.01 -9.28 -19.83
N MET A 178 -5.64 -8.29 -20.64
CA MET A 178 -6.52 -7.16 -20.96
C MET A 178 -7.75 -7.64 -21.74
N ASN A 179 -7.56 -8.50 -22.75
CA ASN A 179 -8.67 -9.05 -23.53
C ASN A 179 -9.60 -9.92 -22.68
N GLU A 180 -9.06 -10.71 -21.75
CA GLU A 180 -9.89 -11.49 -20.82
C GLU A 180 -10.66 -10.59 -19.85
N TYR A 181 -10.00 -9.54 -19.32
CA TYR A 181 -10.64 -8.56 -18.45
C TYR A 181 -11.80 -7.84 -19.16
N TYR A 182 -11.56 -7.25 -20.33
CA TYR A 182 -12.60 -6.52 -21.08
C TYR A 182 -13.73 -7.43 -21.54
N ARG A 183 -13.42 -8.63 -22.05
CA ARG A 183 -14.46 -9.62 -22.42
C ARG A 183 -15.41 -9.90 -21.25
N ARG A 184 -14.90 -9.95 -20.03
CA ARG A 184 -15.72 -10.18 -18.84
C ARG A 184 -16.52 -8.94 -18.44
N ILE A 185 -15.87 -7.77 -18.44
CA ILE A 185 -16.51 -6.51 -18.05
C ILE A 185 -17.63 -6.14 -19.04
N ASP A 186 -17.41 -6.38 -20.33
CA ASP A 186 -18.32 -5.98 -21.40
C ASP A 186 -19.41 -7.02 -21.70
N ASP A 187 -19.36 -8.23 -21.12
CA ASP A 187 -20.38 -9.27 -21.31
C ASP A 187 -21.55 -9.06 -20.33
N PRO A 188 -22.75 -8.63 -20.79
CA PRO A 188 -23.89 -8.38 -19.91
C PRO A 188 -24.35 -9.63 -19.16
N LYS A 189 -24.12 -10.83 -19.73
CA LYS A 189 -24.52 -12.09 -19.09
C LYS A 189 -23.74 -12.38 -17.82
N VAL A 190 -22.50 -11.87 -17.73
CA VAL A 190 -21.68 -11.99 -16.52
C VAL A 190 -22.31 -11.23 -15.37
N TRP A 191 -22.93 -10.08 -15.66
CA TRP A 191 -23.42 -9.16 -14.63
C TRP A 191 -24.90 -9.34 -14.31
N GLN A 192 -25.68 -9.97 -15.19
CA GLN A 192 -27.11 -10.22 -14.99
C GLN A 192 -27.41 -10.93 -13.66
N GLU A 193 -26.60 -11.93 -13.27
CA GLU A 193 -26.82 -12.64 -11.99
C GLU A 193 -26.67 -11.71 -10.78
N TYR A 194 -25.76 -10.74 -10.85
CA TYR A 194 -25.54 -9.75 -9.79
C TYR A 194 -26.59 -8.65 -9.82
N ASP A 195 -27.07 -8.28 -11.01
CA ASP A 195 -28.24 -7.42 -11.17
C ASP A 195 -29.46 -8.03 -10.48
N ASP A 196 -29.81 -9.27 -10.80
CA ASP A 196 -30.97 -9.96 -10.24
C ASP A 196 -30.85 -10.13 -8.72
N HIS A 197 -29.62 -10.37 -8.23
CA HIS A 197 -29.36 -10.53 -6.80
C HIS A 197 -29.41 -9.21 -6.02
N PHE A 198 -28.69 -8.18 -6.45
CA PHE A 198 -28.51 -6.96 -5.66
C PHE A 198 -29.60 -5.91 -5.89
N ARG A 199 -30.27 -5.92 -7.05
CA ARG A 199 -31.31 -4.93 -7.37
C ARG A 199 -32.42 -4.84 -6.33
N PRO A 200 -33.10 -5.94 -5.94
CA PRO A 200 -34.17 -5.85 -4.96
C PRO A 200 -33.68 -5.54 -3.54
N LEU A 201 -32.36 -5.62 -3.29
CA LEU A 201 -31.78 -5.52 -1.96
C LEU A 201 -31.22 -4.12 -1.64
N ILE A 202 -30.62 -3.43 -2.63
CA ILE A 202 -29.84 -2.24 -2.33
C ILE A 202 -29.85 -1.13 -3.40
N PHE A 203 -30.40 -1.39 -4.60
CA PHE A 203 -30.26 -0.42 -5.70
C PHE A 203 -30.95 0.91 -5.40
N SER A 204 -32.21 0.89 -4.95
CA SER A 204 -32.97 2.11 -4.65
C SER A 204 -32.37 2.87 -3.47
N GLN A 205 -31.78 2.18 -2.50
CA GLN A 205 -31.07 2.77 -1.36
C GLN A 205 -29.84 3.56 -1.81
N ILE A 206 -29.01 2.97 -2.67
CA ILE A 206 -27.84 3.65 -3.23
C ILE A 206 -28.28 4.79 -4.17
N ALA A 207 -29.31 4.56 -4.99
CA ALA A 207 -29.85 5.60 -5.88
C ALA A 207 -30.29 6.84 -5.10
N LYS A 208 -31.00 6.65 -3.98
CA LYS A 208 -31.39 7.72 -3.07
C LYS A 208 -30.19 8.42 -2.42
N ALA A 209 -29.18 7.66 -1.98
CA ALA A 209 -27.99 8.23 -1.34
C ALA A 209 -27.16 9.12 -2.28
N PHE A 210 -27.19 8.85 -3.59
CA PHE A 210 -26.42 9.59 -4.61
C PHE A 210 -27.29 10.44 -5.55
N ASN A 211 -28.59 10.57 -5.26
CA ASN A 211 -29.57 11.29 -6.09
C ASN A 211 -29.55 10.86 -7.57
N LEU A 212 -29.56 9.55 -7.79
CA LEU A 212 -29.54 8.93 -9.13
C LEU A 212 -30.96 8.66 -9.62
N SER A 213 -31.14 8.70 -10.95
CA SER A 213 -32.34 8.10 -11.55
C SER A 213 -32.31 6.58 -11.35
N GLU A 214 -33.45 6.00 -11.03
CA GLU A 214 -33.61 4.54 -10.99
C GLU A 214 -33.76 3.93 -12.40
N ASP A 215 -34.07 4.77 -13.39
CA ASP A 215 -34.11 4.36 -14.80
C ASP A 215 -32.70 3.94 -15.26
N ASP A 216 -32.61 2.78 -15.88
CA ASP A 216 -31.38 2.19 -16.44
C ASP A 216 -30.24 1.87 -15.44
N LEU A 217 -30.54 1.76 -14.13
CA LEU A 217 -29.56 1.23 -13.18
C LEU A 217 -29.24 -0.23 -13.51
N SER A 218 -27.94 -0.56 -13.54
CA SER A 218 -27.41 -1.92 -13.56
C SER A 218 -26.31 -2.09 -12.51
N PHE A 219 -25.94 -3.34 -12.23
CA PHE A 219 -24.84 -3.67 -11.34
C PHE A 219 -23.56 -2.92 -11.76
N MET A 220 -23.28 -2.87 -13.07
CA MET A 220 -22.13 -2.17 -13.64
C MET A 220 -22.19 -0.64 -13.56
N THR A 221 -23.35 -0.05 -13.32
CA THR A 221 -23.45 1.39 -13.03
C THR A 221 -23.31 1.71 -11.55
N ILE A 222 -23.74 0.79 -10.68
CA ILE A 222 -23.92 1.08 -9.26
C ILE A 222 -22.77 0.56 -8.37
N TYR A 223 -22.00 -0.44 -8.82
CA TYR A 223 -20.92 -1.05 -8.03
C TYR A 223 -19.81 -0.08 -7.59
N LYS A 224 -19.72 1.10 -8.22
CA LYS A 224 -18.71 2.12 -7.93
C LYS A 224 -19.02 2.91 -6.65
N TYR A 225 -20.29 3.09 -6.32
CA TYR A 225 -20.73 3.90 -5.18
C TYR A 225 -20.35 3.35 -3.80
N PRO A 226 -20.29 2.01 -3.57
CA PRO A 226 -19.71 1.44 -2.37
C PRO A 226 -18.33 2.01 -2.01
N ASP A 227 -17.46 2.37 -2.97
CA ASP A 227 -16.15 2.99 -2.69
C ASP A 227 -16.30 4.33 -1.95
N SER A 228 -17.29 5.14 -2.35
CA SER A 228 -17.60 6.43 -1.72
C SER A 228 -18.21 6.25 -0.34
N LEU A 229 -19.17 5.33 -0.22
CA LEU A 229 -19.80 5.01 1.05
C LEU A 229 -18.79 4.49 2.08
N PHE A 230 -17.86 3.62 1.69
CA PHE A 230 -16.83 3.13 2.61
C PHE A 230 -15.86 4.23 3.02
N ALA A 231 -15.42 5.09 2.09
CA ALA A 231 -14.54 6.18 2.41
C ALA A 231 -15.20 7.14 3.42
N GLU A 232 -16.49 7.43 3.24
CA GLU A 232 -17.25 8.31 4.12
C GLU A 232 -17.48 7.71 5.52
N GLU A 233 -17.90 6.44 5.59
CA GLU A 233 -18.05 5.73 6.86
C GLU A 233 -16.71 5.64 7.59
N PHE A 234 -15.63 5.34 6.87
CA PHE A 234 -14.30 5.20 7.43
C PHE A 234 -13.78 6.51 8.05
N GLU A 235 -13.96 7.63 7.34
CA GLU A 235 -13.53 8.95 7.83
C GLU A 235 -14.53 9.61 8.78
N GLY A 236 -15.66 8.96 9.06
CA GLY A 236 -16.68 9.46 9.99
C GLY A 236 -17.32 10.77 9.53
N VAL A 237 -17.40 11.02 8.22
CA VAL A 237 -18.03 12.23 7.69
C VAL A 237 -19.55 12.13 7.76
N LEU A 238 -20.24 13.25 7.52
CA LEU A 238 -21.70 13.26 7.45
C LEU A 238 -22.17 12.23 6.42
N LYS A 239 -23.03 11.31 6.86
CA LYS A 239 -23.51 10.21 6.01
C LYS A 239 -24.57 10.74 5.05
N ARG A 240 -24.39 10.46 3.76
CA ARG A 240 -25.41 10.72 2.71
C ARG A 240 -26.52 9.66 2.66
N TYR A 241 -26.43 8.64 3.50
CA TYR A 241 -27.32 7.49 3.56
C TYR A 241 -27.81 7.24 4.98
N ASN A 242 -28.87 6.44 5.10
CA ASN A 242 -29.37 5.92 6.36
C ASN A 242 -29.68 4.42 6.20
N PHE A 243 -28.62 3.63 6.04
CA PHE A 243 -28.73 2.19 5.81
C PHE A 243 -28.87 1.45 7.14
N THR A 244 -29.67 0.39 7.12
CA THR A 244 -29.69 -0.65 8.16
C THR A 244 -28.38 -1.44 8.15
N GLU A 245 -28.10 -2.17 9.23
CA GLU A 245 -26.93 -3.06 9.30
C GLU A 245 -26.93 -4.13 8.19
N GLU A 246 -28.11 -4.61 7.79
CA GLU A 246 -28.27 -5.58 6.71
C GLU A 246 -27.92 -4.96 5.34
N GLU A 247 -28.48 -3.80 5.04
CA GLU A 247 -28.15 -3.03 3.83
C GLU A 247 -26.65 -2.73 3.76
N TRP A 248 -26.03 -2.36 4.89
CA TRP A 248 -24.60 -2.14 4.97
C TRP A 248 -23.80 -3.43 4.72
N SER A 249 -24.26 -4.56 5.22
CA SER A 249 -23.63 -5.86 4.95
C SER A 249 -23.68 -6.22 3.46
N ILE A 250 -24.75 -5.86 2.77
CA ILE A 250 -24.91 -6.06 1.32
C ILE A 250 -23.95 -5.14 0.55
N VAL A 251 -23.87 -3.85 0.90
CA VAL A 251 -22.93 -2.92 0.25
C VAL A 251 -21.48 -3.41 0.39
N ARG A 252 -21.08 -3.94 1.57
CA ARG A 252 -19.77 -4.55 1.84
C ARG A 252 -19.40 -5.69 0.90
N SER A 253 -20.36 -6.50 0.47
CA SER A 253 -20.10 -7.64 -0.40
C SER A 253 -20.19 -7.31 -1.88
N MET A 254 -20.79 -6.17 -2.24
CA MET A 254 -21.16 -5.83 -3.61
C MET A 254 -19.97 -5.79 -4.58
N GLN A 255 -18.78 -5.35 -4.13
CA GLN A 255 -17.60 -5.25 -4.99
C GLN A 255 -16.75 -6.53 -5.04
N ILE A 256 -17.05 -7.54 -4.21
CA ILE A 256 -16.29 -8.81 -4.18
C ILE A 256 -16.19 -9.47 -5.56
N PRO A 257 -17.27 -9.55 -6.37
CA PRO A 257 -17.19 -10.17 -7.69
C PRO A 257 -16.20 -9.45 -8.63
N LEU A 258 -16.01 -8.14 -8.47
CA LEU A 258 -15.06 -7.37 -9.29
C LEU A 258 -13.62 -7.62 -8.88
N PHE A 259 -13.36 -7.71 -7.57
CA PHE A 259 -12.01 -7.88 -7.03
C PHE A 259 -11.51 -9.33 -7.04
N LEU A 260 -12.42 -10.30 -7.07
CA LEU A 260 -12.11 -11.73 -7.17
C LEU A 260 -12.68 -12.33 -8.47
N PRO A 261 -12.18 -11.88 -9.64
CA PRO A 261 -12.65 -12.42 -10.92
C PRO A 261 -12.34 -13.91 -11.02
N ARG A 262 -13.28 -14.68 -11.61
CA ARG A 262 -13.03 -16.05 -12.05
C ARG A 262 -12.15 -16.03 -13.30
N LEU A 263 -10.85 -15.90 -13.10
CA LEU A 263 -9.86 -15.90 -14.18
C LEU A 263 -9.70 -17.28 -14.81
N SER A 264 -9.25 -17.35 -16.05
CA SER A 264 -8.84 -18.58 -16.71
C SER A 264 -7.59 -19.19 -16.05
N SER A 265 -7.34 -20.47 -16.30
CA SER A 265 -6.12 -21.14 -15.83
C SER A 265 -4.86 -20.46 -16.36
N LEU A 266 -4.89 -20.00 -17.60
CA LEU A 266 -3.79 -19.27 -18.23
C LEU A 266 -3.59 -17.89 -17.58
N SER A 267 -4.67 -17.14 -17.34
CA SER A 267 -4.58 -15.84 -16.67
C SER A 267 -4.04 -15.93 -15.25
N ARG A 268 -4.47 -16.92 -14.46
CA ARG A 268 -3.89 -17.17 -13.14
C ARG A 268 -2.39 -17.45 -13.23
N LYS A 269 -1.95 -18.28 -14.18
CA LYS A 269 -0.53 -18.60 -14.39
C LYS A 269 0.28 -17.35 -14.75
N ILE A 270 -0.23 -16.52 -15.66
CA ILE A 270 0.42 -15.26 -16.06
C ILE A 270 0.59 -14.33 -14.85
N LEU A 271 -0.46 -14.16 -14.03
CA LEU A 271 -0.38 -13.32 -12.83
C LEU A 271 0.62 -13.89 -11.82
N SER A 272 0.59 -15.20 -11.53
CA SER A 272 1.55 -15.80 -10.60
C SER A 272 3.00 -15.63 -11.07
N LEU A 273 3.26 -15.79 -12.38
CA LEU A 273 4.60 -15.56 -12.95
C LEU A 273 5.04 -14.09 -12.86
N ARG A 274 4.10 -13.15 -12.80
CA ARG A 274 4.39 -11.72 -12.74
C ARG A 274 4.63 -11.23 -11.31
N TYR A 275 3.77 -11.63 -10.37
CA TYR A 275 3.79 -11.11 -9.00
C TYR A 275 4.61 -11.97 -8.03
N ILE A 276 4.55 -13.29 -8.16
CA ILE A 276 5.14 -14.21 -7.19
C ILE A 276 6.55 -14.62 -7.61
N PHE A 277 6.73 -14.96 -8.90
CA PHE A 277 7.99 -15.51 -9.37
C PHE A 277 9.21 -14.57 -9.16
N PRO A 278 9.13 -13.25 -9.43
CA PRO A 278 10.26 -12.35 -9.16
C PRO A 278 10.62 -12.29 -7.68
N ILE A 279 9.63 -12.36 -6.78
CA ILE A 279 9.86 -12.40 -5.33
C ILE A 279 10.59 -13.69 -4.95
N LEU A 280 10.16 -14.83 -5.50
CA LEU A 280 10.81 -16.12 -5.25
C LEU A 280 12.26 -16.16 -5.77
N GLU A 281 12.53 -15.58 -6.95
CA GLU A 281 13.89 -15.48 -7.48
C GLU A 281 14.77 -14.57 -6.60
N LEU A 282 14.23 -13.45 -6.10
CA LEU A 282 14.92 -12.59 -5.14
C LEU A 282 15.24 -13.34 -3.85
N MET A 283 14.27 -14.05 -3.27
CA MET A 283 14.49 -14.87 -2.08
C MET A 283 15.59 -15.90 -2.32
N LYS A 284 15.53 -16.63 -3.43
CA LYS A 284 16.52 -17.65 -3.79
C LYS A 284 17.92 -17.06 -3.96
N SER A 285 18.03 -15.86 -4.54
CA SER A 285 19.32 -15.18 -4.71
C SER A 285 19.98 -14.77 -3.39
N ARG A 286 19.21 -14.68 -2.30
CA ARG A 286 19.68 -14.33 -0.96
C ARG A 286 19.91 -15.54 -0.05
N MET A 287 19.46 -16.73 -0.45
CA MET A 287 19.64 -17.98 0.31
C MET A 287 20.88 -18.78 -0.13
N GLY A 288 21.74 -18.20 -0.98
CA GLY A 288 22.94 -18.82 -1.54
C GLY A 288 24.15 -18.79 -0.61
#